data_AF-A0A2I0UA80-F1
#
_entry.id   AF-A0A2I0UA80-F1
#
_cell.length_a   1.000
_cell.length_b   1.000
_cell.length_c   1.000
_cell.angle_alpha   90.00
_cell.angle_beta   90.00
_cell.angle_gamma   90.00
#
_symmetry.space_group_name_H-M   'P 1'
#
loop_
_entity.id
_entity.type
_entity.pdbx_description
1 polymer ?
#
loop_
_entity_poly.entity_id
_entity_poly.type
_entity_poly.pdbx_seq_one_letter_code
_entity_poly.pdbx_strand_id
1 'polypeptide(L)'
;MSWQSALPIQEANQILFCIKRSIANRLREVILPIYSALVRPCLDYCIQLNKPQPKTDLDLLERVQRRATEMVRGLEHLSSEERLRELGLSSLEKRRLWGDLIMAFEYLKGAYKKDGERLFY
;
A
#
# COMPACT_ATOMS: atom_id res chain seq x y z
N MET A 1 10.62 13.57 3.97
CA MET A 1 9.26 13.34 4.49
C MET A 1 8.35 14.43 3.97
N SER A 2 7.46 14.12 3.03
CA SER A 2 6.38 15.03 2.67
C SER A 2 5.21 14.77 3.65
N TRP A 3 4.53 15.81 4.11
CA TRP A 3 3.40 15.66 5.06
C TRP A 3 2.27 14.77 4.53
N GLN A 4 2.20 14.59 3.21
CA GLN A 4 1.17 13.83 2.51
C GLN A 4 1.36 12.31 2.63
N SER A 5 2.60 11.82 2.78
CA SER A 5 2.88 10.37 2.93
C SER A 5 2.90 9.91 4.40
N ALA A 6 3.08 10.80 5.37
CA ALA A 6 3.20 10.43 6.79
C ALA A 6 1.86 10.05 7.45
N LEU A 7 0.79 10.80 7.16
CA LEU A 7 -0.51 10.60 7.81
C LEU A 7 -1.15 9.23 7.51
N PRO A 8 -1.26 8.78 6.25
CA PRO A 8 -1.92 7.51 5.96
C PRO A 8 -1.09 6.29 6.44
N ILE A 9 0.23 6.43 6.51
CA ILE A 9 1.11 5.40 7.10
C ILE A 9 0.85 5.28 8.61
N GLN A 10 0.66 6.40 9.31
CA GLN A 10 0.34 6.39 10.72
C GLN A 10 -1.03 5.76 10.98
N GLU A 11 -2.04 6.13 10.21
CA GLU A 11 -3.39 5.53 10.27
C GLU A 11 -3.35 4.02 10.04
N ALA A 12 -2.63 3.57 9.01
CA ALA A 12 -2.46 2.14 8.72
C ALA A 12 -1.81 1.39 9.89
N ASN A 13 -0.81 1.98 10.56
CA ASN A 13 -0.19 1.37 11.74
C ASN A 13 -1.15 1.33 12.95
N GLN A 14 -1.96 2.36 13.15
CA GLN A 14 -2.99 2.37 14.20
C GLN A 14 -4.05 1.30 13.96
N ILE A 15 -4.52 1.15 12.72
CA ILE A 15 -5.45 0.09 12.32
C ILE A 15 -4.85 -1.28 12.59
N LEU A 16 -3.61 -1.53 12.16
CA LEU A 16 -2.93 -2.80 12.43
C LEU A 16 -2.78 -3.09 13.93
N PHE A 17 -2.49 -2.07 14.73
CA PHE A 17 -2.45 -2.20 16.18
C PHE A 17 -3.81 -2.61 16.75
N CYS A 18 -4.89 -1.98 16.29
CA CYS A 18 -6.26 -2.33 16.69
C CYS A 18 -6.59 -3.78 16.32
N ILE A 19 -6.32 -4.21 15.08
CA ILE A 19 -6.52 -5.60 14.61
C ILE A 19 -5.71 -6.58 15.47
N LYS A 20 -4.45 -6.22 15.79
CA LYS A 20 -3.58 -7.04 16.64
C LYS A 20 -4.12 -7.15 18.07
N ARG A 21 -4.81 -6.14 18.57
CA ARG A 21 -5.36 -6.18 19.93
C ARG A 21 -6.73 -6.83 20.01
N SER A 22 -7.60 -6.63 19.02
CA SER A 22 -9.01 -7.05 19.10
C SER A 22 -9.27 -8.45 18.55
N ILE A 23 -8.47 -8.93 17.60
CA ILE A 23 -8.72 -10.21 16.92
C ILE A 23 -7.84 -11.30 17.52
N ALA A 24 -8.40 -12.23 18.27
CA ALA A 24 -7.65 -13.39 18.78
C ALA A 24 -7.35 -14.41 17.66
N ASN A 25 -8.27 -14.55 16.70
CA ASN A 25 -8.16 -15.51 15.61
C ASN A 25 -7.26 -14.98 14.47
N ARG A 26 -6.08 -15.60 14.31
CA ARG A 26 -5.07 -15.24 13.31
C ARG A 26 -5.13 -16.04 12.02
N LEU A 27 -6.27 -16.68 11.74
CA LEU A 27 -6.48 -17.39 10.49
C LEU A 27 -6.41 -16.44 9.28
N ARG A 28 -5.90 -16.97 8.16
CA ARG A 28 -5.75 -16.24 6.90
C ARG A 28 -7.09 -15.68 6.44
N GLU A 29 -8.16 -16.46 6.57
CA GLU A 29 -9.52 -16.13 6.17
C GLU A 29 -10.11 -14.96 6.97
N VAL A 30 -9.55 -14.66 8.14
CA VAL A 30 -9.97 -13.55 8.99
C VAL A 30 -9.08 -12.33 8.75
N ILE A 31 -7.76 -12.50 8.76
CA ILE A 31 -6.81 -11.39 8.68
C ILE A 31 -6.75 -10.80 7.27
N LEU A 32 -6.79 -11.64 6.22
CA LEU A 32 -6.62 -11.20 4.84
C LEU A 32 -7.75 -10.28 4.34
N PRO A 33 -9.05 -10.57 4.59
CA PRO A 33 -10.12 -9.65 4.22
C PRO A 33 -10.04 -8.32 4.96
N ILE A 34 -9.69 -8.34 6.25
CA ILE A 34 -9.60 -7.13 7.08
C ILE A 34 -8.45 -6.24 6.63
N TYR A 35 -7.27 -6.83 6.36
CA TYR A 35 -6.16 -6.11 5.75
C TYR A 35 -6.56 -5.50 4.40
N SER A 36 -7.23 -6.27 3.55
CA SER A 36 -7.65 -5.82 2.22
C SER A 36 -8.68 -4.70 2.25
N ALA A 37 -9.56 -4.67 3.25
CA ALA A 37 -10.59 -3.64 3.39
C ALA A 37 -10.09 -2.36 4.07
N LEU A 38 -9.22 -2.47 5.07
CA LEU A 38 -8.86 -1.33 5.92
C LEU A 38 -7.46 -0.76 5.65
N VAL A 39 -6.48 -1.62 5.40
CA VAL A 39 -5.06 -1.22 5.33
C VAL A 39 -4.62 -1.04 3.89
N ARG A 40 -5.07 -1.93 2.99
CA ARG A 40 -4.72 -1.88 1.57
C ARG A 40 -5.11 -0.55 0.90
N PRO A 41 -6.30 0.05 1.15
CA PRO A 41 -6.64 1.34 0.55
C PRO A 41 -5.69 2.48 0.97
N CYS A 42 -5.23 2.50 2.23
CA CYS A 42 -4.25 3.49 2.71
C CYS A 42 -2.91 3.36 1.97
N LEU A 43 -2.47 2.12 1.73
CA LEU A 43 -1.23 1.86 1.00
C LEU A 43 -1.35 2.24 -0.49
N ASP A 44 -2.46 1.88 -1.12
CA ASP A 44 -2.70 2.16 -2.53
C ASP A 44 -2.85 3.68 -2.78
N TYR A 45 -3.49 4.42 -1.86
CA TYR A 45 -3.57 5.88 -1.90
C TYR A 45 -2.18 6.54 -1.79
N CYS A 46 -1.34 6.07 -0.85
CA CYS A 46 0.04 6.54 -0.75
C CYS A 46 0.82 6.31 -2.04
N ILE A 47 0.66 5.14 -2.68
CA ILE A 47 1.36 4.83 -3.93
C ILE A 47 0.96 5.79 -5.06
N GLN A 48 -0.33 6.15 -5.17
CA GLN A 48 -0.82 7.04 -6.24
C GLN A 48 -0.43 8.51 -6.05
N LEU A 49 -0.42 9.00 -4.80
CA LEU A 49 -0.04 10.39 -4.51
C LEU A 49 1.46 10.64 -4.57
N ASN A 50 2.27 9.59 -4.42
CA ASN A 50 3.70 9.71 -4.48
C ASN A 50 4.12 10.05 -5.92
N LYS A 51 4.54 11.31 -6.14
CA LYS A 51 5.51 11.63 -7.20
C LYS A 51 6.70 10.65 -7.10
N PRO A 52 7.51 10.44 -8.14
CA PRO A 52 8.70 9.60 -8.03
C PRO A 52 9.68 10.17 -6.97
N GLN A 53 9.47 9.74 -5.72
CA GLN A 53 10.15 10.15 -4.50
C GLN A 53 10.88 8.92 -3.90
N PRO A 54 11.83 9.14 -2.96
CA PRO A 54 12.90 8.18 -2.69
C PRO A 54 12.39 6.85 -2.15
N LYS A 55 13.19 5.79 -2.37
CA LYS A 55 12.95 4.40 -1.91
C LYS A 55 12.48 4.31 -0.44
N THR A 56 12.89 5.27 0.40
CA THR A 56 12.56 5.36 1.82
C THR A 56 11.06 5.34 2.12
N ASP A 57 10.22 6.05 1.37
CA ASP A 57 8.78 6.09 1.65
C ASP A 57 8.10 4.77 1.26
N LEU A 58 8.63 4.09 0.24
CA LEU A 58 8.18 2.76 -0.17
C LEU A 58 8.56 1.70 0.86
N ASP A 59 9.79 1.75 1.39
CA ASP A 59 10.25 0.86 2.46
C ASP A 59 9.35 0.95 3.71
N LEU A 60 8.86 2.15 4.04
CA LEU A 60 7.95 2.34 5.16
C LEU A 60 6.59 1.68 4.91
N LEU A 61 6.06 1.80 3.70
CA LEU A 61 4.81 1.13 3.31
C LEU A 61 4.98 -0.40 3.29
N GLU A 62 6.13 -0.90 2.83
CA GLU A 62 6.43 -2.33 2.84
C GLU A 62 6.52 -2.89 4.25
N ARG A 63 7.03 -2.12 5.22
CA ARG A 63 7.01 -2.51 6.63
C ARG A 63 5.60 -2.65 7.18
N VAL A 64 4.66 -1.81 6.75
CA VAL A 64 3.24 -1.91 7.13
C VAL A 64 2.63 -3.18 6.55
N GLN A 65 2.84 -3.45 5.27
CA GLN A 65 2.36 -4.68 4.63
C GLN A 65 2.97 -5.93 5.29
N ARG A 66 4.28 -5.91 5.54
CA ARG A 66 4.99 -7.01 6.21
C ARG A 66 4.38 -7.31 7.58
N ARG A 67 4.20 -6.29 8.43
CA ARG A 67 3.57 -6.44 9.75
C ARG A 67 2.17 -7.05 9.64
N ALA A 68 1.39 -6.67 8.63
CA ALA A 68 0.07 -7.25 8.42
C ALA A 68 0.15 -8.75 8.08
N THR A 69 1.05 -9.13 7.18
CA THR A 69 1.23 -10.53 6.78
C THR A 69 1.80 -11.41 7.90
N GLU A 70 2.61 -10.85 8.81
CA GLU A 70 3.14 -11.52 9.99
C GLU A 70 2.06 -11.87 11.03
N MET A 71 0.90 -11.22 10.97
CA MET A 71 -0.20 -11.52 11.87
C MET A 71 -0.95 -12.80 11.48
N VAL A 72 -0.70 -13.36 10.30
CA VAL A 72 -1.33 -14.60 9.85
C VAL A 72 -0.58 -15.78 10.45
N ARG A 73 -1.31 -16.61 11.21
CA ARG A 73 -0.74 -17.78 11.89
C ARG A 73 -0.15 -18.75 10.87
N GLY A 74 1.05 -19.24 11.16
CA GLY A 74 1.76 -20.22 10.34
C GLY A 74 2.60 -19.62 9.22
N LEU A 75 2.59 -18.29 9.05
CA LEU A 75 3.40 -17.58 8.05
C LEU A 75 4.56 -16.78 8.69
N GLU A 76 4.74 -16.84 10.02
CA GLU A 76 5.69 -16.01 10.75
C GLU A 76 7.14 -16.27 10.32
N HIS A 77 7.47 -17.52 10.03
CA HIS A 77 8.80 -18.00 9.67
C HIS A 77 9.18 -17.76 8.21
N LEU A 78 8.19 -17.51 7.34
CA LEU A 78 8.42 -17.27 5.93
C LEU A 78 9.04 -15.89 5.70
N SER A 79 9.79 -15.75 4.61
CA SER A 79 10.26 -14.43 4.16
C SER A 79 9.10 -13.54 3.73
N SER A 80 9.32 -12.22 3.66
CA SER A 80 8.25 -11.29 3.27
C SER A 80 7.68 -11.61 1.88
N GLU A 81 8.53 -12.02 0.95
CA GLU A 81 8.12 -12.38 -0.41
C GLU A 81 7.29 -13.67 -0.45
N GLU A 82 7.70 -14.71 0.28
CA GLU A 82 6.95 -15.96 0.40
C GLU A 82 5.58 -15.75 1.04
N ARG A 83 5.49 -14.93 2.10
CA ARG A 83 4.19 -14.58 2.72
C ARG A 83 3.26 -13.90 1.72
N LEU A 84 3.77 -12.97 0.91
CA LEU A 84 2.98 -12.31 -0.12
C LEU A 84 2.47 -13.31 -1.16
N ARG A 85 3.32 -14.26 -1.57
CA ARG A 85 2.95 -15.33 -2.50
C ARG A 85 1.84 -16.22 -1.95
N GLU A 86 1.98 -16.72 -0.72
CA GLU A 86 0.97 -17.57 -0.04
C GLU A 86 -0.37 -16.83 0.17
N LEU A 87 -0.30 -15.53 0.45
CA LEU A 87 -1.48 -14.69 0.62
C LEU A 87 -2.07 -14.18 -0.70
N GLY A 88 -1.44 -14.44 -1.84
CA GLY A 88 -1.88 -13.93 -3.15
C GLY A 88 -1.83 -12.40 -3.25
N LEU A 89 -0.95 -11.76 -2.48
CA LEU A 89 -0.78 -10.31 -2.43
C LEU A 89 0.35 -9.86 -3.36
N SER A 90 0.16 -8.73 -4.04
CA SER A 90 1.23 -8.06 -4.80
C SER A 90 2.11 -7.20 -3.88
N SER A 91 3.39 -7.12 -4.21
CA SER A 91 4.33 -6.17 -3.62
C SER A 91 3.97 -4.73 -3.99
N LEU A 92 4.35 -3.79 -3.14
CA LEU A 92 4.06 -2.37 -3.36
C LEU A 92 4.86 -1.81 -4.54
N GLU A 93 6.10 -2.27 -4.74
CA GLU A 93 6.88 -1.96 -5.94
C GLU A 93 6.13 -2.35 -7.21
N LYS A 94 5.59 -3.57 -7.28
CA LYS A 94 4.82 -4.02 -8.43
C LYS A 94 3.58 -3.17 -8.64
N ARG A 95 2.86 -2.81 -7.57
CA ARG A 95 1.67 -1.93 -7.66
C ARG A 95 2.03 -0.53 -8.16
N ARG A 96 3.13 0.03 -7.67
CA ARG A 96 3.64 1.32 -8.13
C ARG A 96 3.98 1.29 -9.61
N LEU A 97 4.72 0.26 -10.06
CA LEU A 97 5.03 0.08 -11.49
C LEU A 97 3.75 0.02 -12.34
N TRP A 98 2.71 -0.67 -11.87
CA TRP A 98 1.41 -0.69 -12.55
C TRP A 98 0.77 0.70 -12.61
N GLY A 99 0.79 1.46 -11.51
CA GLY A 99 0.32 2.85 -11.50
C GLY A 99 1.09 3.76 -12.47
N ASP A 100 2.41 3.64 -12.49
CA ASP A 100 3.30 4.39 -13.39
C ASP A 100 3.01 4.04 -14.86
N LEU A 101 2.78 2.76 -15.19
CA LEU A 101 2.41 2.29 -16.52
C LEU A 101 1.04 2.81 -16.97
N ILE A 102 0.04 2.80 -16.07
CA ILE A 102 -1.29 3.36 -16.36
C ILE A 102 -1.17 4.84 -16.68
N MET A 103 -0.46 5.61 -15.84
CA MET A 103 -0.23 7.03 -16.04
C MET A 103 0.50 7.32 -17.36
N ALA A 104 1.53 6.54 -17.70
CA ALA A 104 2.23 6.66 -18.97
C ALA A 104 1.31 6.37 -20.17
N PHE A 105 0.45 5.35 -20.06
CA PHE A 105 -0.51 5.01 -21.10
C PHE A 105 -1.58 6.08 -21.29
N GLU A 106 -2.11 6.66 -20.21
CA GLU A 106 -3.07 7.77 -20.25
C GLU A 106 -2.45 9.03 -20.86
N TYR A 107 -1.19 9.31 -20.54
CA TYR A 107 -0.42 10.38 -21.17
C TYR A 107 -0.27 10.16 -22.68
N LEU A 108 0.12 8.95 -23.10
CA LEU A 108 0.25 8.60 -24.52
C LEU A 108 -1.08 8.64 -25.28
N LYS A 109 -2.19 8.29 -24.61
CA LYS A 109 -3.54 8.40 -25.18
C LYS A 109 -4.07 9.84 -25.28
N GLY A 110 -3.33 10.83 -24.77
CA GLY A 110 -3.80 12.22 -24.71
C GLY A 110 -4.98 12.43 -23.75
N ALA A 111 -5.28 11.44 -22.90
CA ALA A 111 -6.32 11.54 -21.87
C ALA A 111 -5.85 12.39 -20.69
N TYR A 112 -4.53 12.48 -20.48
CA TYR A 112 -3.91 13.43 -19.57
C TYR A 112 -3.81 14.83 -20.21
N LYS A 113 -4.95 15.40 -20.62
CA LYS A 113 -5.05 16.85 -20.84
C LYS A 113 -4.89 17.48 -19.47
N LYS A 114 -3.68 17.96 -19.16
CA LYS A 114 -3.48 18.86 -18.02
C LYS A 114 -4.55 19.94 -18.11
N ASP A 115 -5.22 20.23 -17.00
CA ASP A 115 -5.95 21.48 -16.78
C ASP A 115 -4.96 22.66 -16.90
N GLY A 116 -4.51 22.91 -18.13
CA GLY A 116 -3.48 23.87 -18.51
C GLY A 116 -4.04 25.23 -18.88
N GLU A 117 -5.29 25.54 -18.50
CA GLU A 117 -5.96 26.81 -18.82
C GLU A 117 -6.64 27.45 -17.61
N ARG A 118 -6.06 27.35 -16.41
CA ARG A 118 -6.54 28.17 -15.27
C ARG A 118 -5.45 28.68 -14.33
N LEU A 119 -4.25 28.95 -14.85
CA LEU A 119 -3.16 29.60 -14.11
C LEU A 119 -2.68 30.90 -14.78
N PHE A 120 -3.63 31.72 -15.24
CA PHE A 120 -3.46 33.16 -15.36
C PHE A 120 -4.79 33.82 -15.01
N TYR A 121 -4.94 34.23 -13.75
CA TYR A 121 -5.57 35.48 -13.29
C TYR A 121 -5.22 35.68 -11.82
#